data_AF-A0A2H9NUI2-F1
#
_entry.id   AF-A0A2H9NUI2-F1
#
_cell.length_a   1.000
_cell.length_b   1.000
_cell.length_c   1.000
_cell.angle_alpha   90.00
_cell.angle_beta   90.00
_cell.angle_gamma   90.00
#
_symmetry.space_group_name_H-M   'P 1'
#
loop_
_entity.id
_entity.type
_entity.pdbx_description
1 polymer ?
#
loop_
_entity_poly.entity_id
_entity_poly.type
_entity_poly.pdbx_seq_one_letter_code
_entity_poly.pdbx_strand_id
1 'polypeptide(L)'
;MKYSIFILLSAALLTLTALSACTAPPDQQPITSFEECATAGNPVMESYPRQCRTQTGALFVEVVNAAAPQDAVHTCTPEESAAVACTMEYAPVCGKIVLNMGDTMYQTFGNGCSACSAMKVVSYTPGECPAPIGGERDEHGCLGPAGYSWNEEVGACIREWELNEDQRRAAQIAVMIQSYSPLTVTEVRPGQCTGCFVVSLQDENQNTRTVTLTDWKVSTEETPPGGALEGSLSEEQARTLAQESACTEEGRLSDEAFYNPNTQTWWITLILGTERQGCSPACVVSEHDQSAEINWRCTGLIP
;
A
#
# COMPACT_ATOMS: atom_id res chain seq x y z
N MET A 1 -38.34 91.50 36.05
CA MET A 1 -38.92 90.42 35.21
C MET A 1 -38.13 90.27 33.92
N LYS A 2 -37.04 89.50 33.92
CA LYS A 2 -36.30 89.07 32.70
C LYS A 2 -35.31 87.90 32.96
N TYR A 3 -35.30 87.35 34.18
CA TYR A 3 -34.41 86.27 34.62
C TYR A 3 -35.15 84.98 35.03
N SER A 4 -36.44 84.87 34.76
CA SER A 4 -37.24 83.67 35.09
C SER A 4 -37.54 82.76 33.89
N ILE A 5 -37.06 83.10 32.69
CA ILE A 5 -37.26 82.29 31.46
C ILE A 5 -36.03 81.41 31.14
N PHE A 6 -34.84 81.74 31.66
CA PHE A 6 -33.62 80.99 31.36
C PHE A 6 -33.38 79.74 32.24
N ILE A 7 -34.09 79.60 33.36
CA ILE A 7 -33.90 78.45 34.28
C ILE A 7 -34.77 77.23 33.89
N LEU A 8 -35.78 77.41 33.02
CA LEU A 8 -36.58 76.29 32.51
C LEU A 8 -36.02 75.66 31.21
N LEU A 9 -34.97 76.24 30.62
CA LEU A 9 -34.29 75.66 29.44
C LEU A 9 -33.02 74.85 29.79
N SER A 10 -32.49 74.95 31.01
CA SER A 10 -31.32 74.16 31.45
C SER A 10 -31.68 72.85 32.17
N ALA A 11 -32.95 72.64 32.52
CA ALA A 11 -33.42 71.38 33.14
C ALA A 11 -34.01 70.37 32.13
N ALA A 12 -34.08 70.72 30.84
CA ALA A 12 -34.50 69.82 29.76
C ALA A 12 -33.33 69.28 28.91
N LEU A 13 -32.09 69.67 29.21
CA LEU A 13 -30.87 69.19 28.55
C LEU A 13 -29.99 68.33 29.49
N LEU A 14 -30.60 67.78 30.54
CA LEU A 14 -29.97 66.89 31.53
C LEU A 14 -30.82 65.64 31.82
N THR A 15 -31.74 65.30 30.91
CA THR A 15 -32.52 64.05 30.93
C THR A 15 -32.75 63.49 29.51
N LEU A 16 -31.76 63.60 28.63
CA LEU A 16 -31.78 62.87 27.35
C LEU A 16 -30.46 62.13 27.16
N THR A 17 -30.59 60.81 27.02
CA THR A 17 -29.59 59.83 26.56
C THR A 17 -28.48 59.43 27.53
N ALA A 18 -28.86 58.97 28.72
CA ALA A 18 -28.27 57.73 29.25
C ALA A 18 -29.11 56.55 28.70
N LEU A 19 -29.03 56.31 27.38
CA LEU A 19 -29.36 55.01 26.82
C LEU A 19 -28.08 54.48 26.19
N SER A 20 -27.59 53.41 26.80
CA SER A 20 -26.65 52.47 26.20
C SER A 20 -26.96 52.26 24.73
N ALA A 21 -26.10 52.75 23.85
CA ALA A 21 -25.77 51.94 22.70
C ALA A 21 -24.86 50.82 23.24
N CYS A 22 -25.48 49.75 23.75
CA CYS A 22 -24.92 48.43 23.52
C CYS A 22 -24.98 48.27 21.99
N THR A 23 -23.98 48.79 21.27
CA THR A 23 -23.71 48.29 19.94
C THR A 23 -23.46 46.81 20.15
N ALA A 24 -24.39 45.98 19.67
CA ALA A 24 -24.15 44.56 19.54
C ALA A 24 -22.78 44.40 18.87
N PRO A 25 -21.92 43.48 19.35
CA PRO A 25 -20.70 43.16 18.62
C PRO A 25 -21.08 42.90 17.16
N PRO A 26 -20.28 43.38 16.19
CA PRO A 26 -20.60 43.25 14.77
C PRO A 26 -20.99 41.80 14.50
N ASP A 27 -22.18 41.62 13.94
CA ASP A 27 -22.80 40.36 13.58
C ASP A 27 -21.79 39.53 12.78
N GLN A 28 -21.06 38.64 13.47
CA GLN A 28 -20.12 37.74 12.81
C GLN A 28 -20.98 36.78 12.00
N GLN A 29 -21.01 37.01 10.69
CA GLN A 29 -21.71 36.12 9.76
C GLN A 29 -21.30 34.68 10.09
N PRO A 30 -22.27 33.77 10.28
CA PRO A 30 -21.96 32.39 10.63
C PRO A 30 -21.12 31.79 9.51
N ILE A 31 -19.97 31.22 9.86
CA ILE A 31 -19.13 30.48 8.91
C ILE A 31 -19.93 29.25 8.44
N THR A 32 -20.15 29.13 7.15
CA THR A 32 -20.94 28.04 6.53
C THR A 32 -20.12 27.17 5.58
N SER A 33 -18.90 27.58 5.23
CA SER A 33 -18.07 26.87 4.26
C SER A 33 -16.61 26.72 4.71
N PHE A 34 -15.90 25.78 4.08
CA PHE A 34 -14.46 25.60 4.29
C PHE A 34 -13.67 26.88 3.94
N GLU A 35 -14.02 27.53 2.83
CA GLU A 35 -13.34 28.76 2.36
C GLU A 35 -13.51 29.91 3.35
N GLU A 36 -14.73 30.08 3.90
CA GLU A 36 -15.00 31.05 4.96
C GLU A 36 -14.26 30.71 6.24
N CYS A 37 -14.19 29.42 6.61
CA CYS A 37 -13.47 28.98 7.79
C CYS A 37 -11.96 29.27 7.68
N ALA A 38 -11.36 28.95 6.53
CA ALA A 38 -9.93 29.15 6.27
C ALA A 38 -9.58 30.64 6.17
N THR A 39 -10.41 31.43 5.46
CA THR A 39 -10.25 32.89 5.34
C THR A 39 -10.40 33.60 6.68
N ALA A 40 -11.24 33.07 7.58
CA ALA A 40 -11.37 33.55 8.96
C ALA A 40 -10.15 33.22 9.85
N GLY A 41 -9.10 32.61 9.31
CA GLY A 41 -7.83 32.33 10.00
C GLY A 41 -7.90 31.15 10.98
N ASN A 42 -8.92 30.29 10.85
CA ASN A 42 -9.01 29.08 11.66
C ASN A 42 -8.00 28.03 11.19
N PRO A 43 -7.55 27.12 12.08
CA PRO A 43 -6.59 26.08 11.72
C PRO A 43 -7.14 25.16 10.63
N VAL A 44 -6.37 25.02 9.56
CA VAL A 44 -6.58 24.05 8.47
C VAL A 44 -5.66 22.86 8.73
N MET A 45 -6.22 21.66 8.75
CA MET A 45 -5.50 20.41 8.94
C MET A 45 -4.84 19.95 7.64
N GLU A 46 -3.66 19.36 7.75
CA GLU A 46 -2.93 18.71 6.64
C GLU A 46 -3.53 17.35 6.28
N SER A 47 -4.84 17.31 5.97
CA SER A 47 -5.55 16.15 5.47
C SER A 47 -6.07 16.40 4.05
N TYR A 48 -6.36 15.32 3.31
CA TYR A 48 -7.05 15.38 2.02
C TYR A 48 -8.37 14.61 2.10
N PRO A 49 -9.54 15.24 1.83
CA PRO A 49 -9.74 16.67 1.56
C PRO A 49 -9.36 17.55 2.77
N ARG A 50 -8.96 18.81 2.53
CA ARG A 50 -8.56 19.72 3.63
C ARG A 50 -9.71 19.94 4.58
N GLN A 51 -9.41 20.11 5.87
CA GLN A 51 -10.42 20.33 6.90
C GLN A 51 -10.07 21.57 7.71
N CYS A 52 -11.04 22.44 7.95
CA CYS A 52 -10.89 23.66 8.73
C CYS A 52 -11.74 23.59 9.99
N ARG A 53 -11.16 23.90 11.16
CA ARG A 53 -11.86 23.81 12.46
C ARG A 53 -11.92 25.16 13.15
N THR A 54 -13.13 25.64 13.40
CA THR A 54 -13.37 26.89 14.13
C THR A 54 -12.98 26.79 15.61
N GLN A 55 -12.76 27.94 16.27
CA GLN A 55 -12.48 28.01 17.70
C GLN A 55 -13.60 27.41 18.58
N THR A 56 -14.85 27.42 18.10
CA THR A 56 -16.01 26.81 18.77
C THR A 56 -16.13 25.31 18.50
N GLY A 57 -15.27 24.76 17.64
CA GLY A 57 -15.15 23.33 17.35
C GLY A 57 -15.90 22.86 16.11
N ALA A 58 -16.64 23.72 15.39
CA ALA A 58 -17.27 23.36 14.13
C ALA A 58 -16.22 23.05 13.06
N LEU A 59 -16.44 21.98 12.31
CA LEU A 59 -15.52 21.42 11.31
C LEU A 59 -16.14 21.60 9.91
N PHE A 60 -15.35 22.15 8.98
CA PHE A 60 -15.72 22.35 7.59
C PHE A 60 -14.72 21.60 6.71
N VAL A 61 -15.22 20.77 5.79
CA VAL A 61 -14.39 19.97 4.89
C VAL A 61 -14.40 20.61 3.51
N GLU A 62 -13.22 20.73 2.89
CA GLU A 62 -13.07 21.18 1.52
C GLU A 62 -13.79 20.22 0.58
N VAL A 63 -14.62 20.79 -0.29
CA VAL A 63 -15.20 20.05 -1.40
C VAL A 63 -14.13 19.93 -2.48
N VAL A 64 -13.27 18.91 -2.37
CA VAL A 64 -12.45 18.48 -3.50
C VAL A 64 -13.39 17.78 -4.48
N ASN A 65 -13.66 18.43 -5.60
CA ASN A 65 -14.48 17.86 -6.65
C ASN A 65 -13.76 16.64 -7.26
N ALA A 66 -14.00 15.47 -6.71
CA ALA A 66 -14.03 14.21 -7.43
C ALA A 66 -15.49 13.71 -7.47
N ALA A 67 -16.38 14.58 -7.89
CA ALA A 67 -17.70 14.20 -8.36
C ALA A 67 -17.98 15.07 -9.58
N ALA A 68 -18.22 14.42 -10.72
CA ALA A 68 -18.85 15.04 -11.87
C ALA A 68 -20.08 15.85 -11.39
N PRO A 69 -20.42 16.99 -12.03
CA PRO A 69 -21.54 17.82 -11.61
C PRO A 69 -22.79 16.95 -11.39
N GLN A 70 -23.32 16.99 -10.17
CA GLN A 70 -24.43 16.13 -9.73
C GLN A 70 -25.73 16.36 -10.53
N ASP A 71 -25.76 17.36 -11.42
CA ASP A 71 -26.87 17.72 -12.30
C ASP A 71 -26.78 17.10 -13.72
N ALA A 72 -25.78 16.26 -14.02
CA ALA A 72 -25.62 15.65 -15.35
C ALA A 72 -25.69 14.11 -15.32
N VAL A 73 -26.48 13.52 -14.42
CA VAL A 73 -26.72 12.06 -14.44
C VAL A 73 -27.73 11.73 -15.55
N HIS A 74 -27.30 11.00 -16.57
CA HIS A 74 -28.17 10.48 -17.62
C HIS A 74 -28.64 9.07 -17.25
N THR A 75 -29.96 8.84 -17.22
CA THR A 75 -30.52 7.49 -17.00
C THR A 75 -30.76 6.81 -18.34
N CYS A 76 -30.25 5.59 -18.51
CA CYS A 76 -30.36 4.85 -19.76
C CYS A 76 -31.81 4.47 -20.04
N THR A 77 -32.28 4.80 -21.23
CA THR A 77 -33.61 4.42 -21.71
C THR A 77 -33.60 2.99 -22.29
N PRO A 78 -34.76 2.31 -22.36
CA PRO A 78 -34.85 0.99 -23.00
C PRO A 78 -34.36 0.97 -24.46
N GLU A 79 -34.51 2.09 -25.17
CA GLU A 79 -34.07 2.26 -26.55
C GLU A 79 -32.55 2.33 -26.65
N GLU A 80 -31.91 3.12 -25.79
CA GLU A 80 -30.44 3.21 -25.71
C GLU A 80 -29.83 1.87 -25.29
N SER A 81 -30.47 1.15 -24.36
CA SER A 81 -30.03 -0.19 -23.95
C SER A 81 -30.23 -1.27 -25.00
N ALA A 82 -31.10 -1.03 -25.99
CA ALA A 82 -31.30 -1.93 -27.13
C ALA A 82 -30.38 -1.58 -28.32
N ALA A 83 -29.53 -0.56 -28.21
CA ALA A 83 -28.64 -0.17 -29.29
C ALA A 83 -27.65 -1.30 -29.64
N VAL A 84 -27.63 -1.69 -30.92
CA VAL A 84 -26.77 -2.77 -31.43
C VAL A 84 -25.39 -2.25 -31.87
N ALA A 85 -25.27 -0.95 -32.14
CA ALA A 85 -24.05 -0.30 -32.57
C ALA A 85 -23.95 1.14 -32.03
N CYS A 86 -22.74 1.55 -31.70
CA CYS A 86 -22.42 2.90 -31.25
C CYS A 86 -21.36 3.54 -32.15
N THR A 87 -21.28 4.87 -32.15
CA THR A 87 -20.21 5.60 -32.82
C THR A 87 -18.87 5.37 -32.10
N MET A 88 -17.76 5.51 -32.82
CA MET A 88 -16.40 5.47 -32.27
C MET A 88 -15.96 6.83 -31.70
N GLU A 89 -16.93 7.70 -31.36
CA GLU A 89 -16.64 8.97 -30.72
C GLU A 89 -16.13 8.72 -29.29
N TYR A 90 -15.03 9.38 -28.94
CA TYR A 90 -14.49 9.33 -27.59
C TYR A 90 -14.92 10.57 -26.81
N ALA A 91 -16.00 10.41 -26.06
CA ALA A 91 -16.60 11.38 -25.15
C ALA A 91 -16.93 10.64 -23.84
N PRO A 92 -15.92 10.36 -22.99
CA PRO A 92 -16.04 9.32 -21.98
C PRO A 92 -17.09 9.62 -20.93
N VAL A 93 -17.70 8.56 -20.41
CA VAL A 93 -18.71 8.61 -19.36
C VAL A 93 -18.44 7.57 -18.28
N CYS A 94 -18.84 7.87 -17.06
CA CYS A 94 -18.77 6.94 -15.93
C CYS A 94 -20.13 6.26 -15.77
N GLY A 95 -20.24 5.01 -16.21
CA GLY A 95 -21.47 4.22 -16.17
C GLY A 95 -21.66 3.52 -14.81
N LYS A 96 -22.87 3.59 -14.27
CA LYS A 96 -23.33 2.91 -13.06
C LYS A 96 -23.92 1.55 -13.44
N ILE A 97 -23.29 0.48 -12.99
CA ILE A 97 -23.68 -0.91 -13.26
C ILE A 97 -24.37 -1.49 -12.02
N VAL A 98 -25.56 -2.06 -12.18
CA VAL A 98 -26.29 -2.74 -11.09
C VAL A 98 -26.15 -4.25 -11.24
N LEU A 99 -25.54 -4.89 -10.24
CA LEU A 99 -25.32 -6.33 -10.19
C LEU A 99 -26.55 -7.05 -9.63
N ASN A 100 -26.62 -8.37 -9.84
CA ASN A 100 -27.79 -9.19 -9.48
C ASN A 100 -28.11 -9.20 -7.98
N MET A 101 -27.16 -8.82 -7.12
CA MET A 101 -27.28 -8.81 -5.66
C MET A 101 -27.62 -7.43 -5.07
N GLY A 102 -27.92 -6.44 -5.92
CA GLY A 102 -28.16 -5.06 -5.50
C GLY A 102 -26.88 -4.23 -5.35
N ASP A 103 -25.71 -4.85 -5.48
CA ASP A 103 -24.43 -4.15 -5.53
C ASP A 103 -24.32 -3.27 -6.77
N THR A 104 -23.62 -2.15 -6.61
CA THR A 104 -23.37 -1.20 -7.69
C THR A 104 -21.87 -1.06 -7.91
N MET A 105 -21.43 -1.04 -9.17
CA MET A 105 -20.07 -0.70 -9.56
C MET A 105 -20.07 0.40 -10.62
N TYR A 106 -18.93 1.06 -10.80
CA TYR A 106 -18.75 2.14 -11.77
C TYR A 106 -17.64 1.77 -12.75
N GLN A 107 -17.84 2.05 -14.04
CA GLN A 107 -16.85 1.79 -15.09
C GLN A 107 -16.85 2.90 -16.15
N THR A 108 -15.66 3.24 -16.66
CA THR A 108 -15.50 4.20 -17.76
C THR A 108 -15.88 3.55 -19.09
N PHE A 109 -16.73 4.24 -19.85
CA PHE A 109 -17.12 3.89 -21.21
C PHE A 109 -16.69 5.00 -22.18
N GLY A 110 -16.42 4.64 -23.44
CA GLY A 110 -15.93 5.59 -24.44
C GLY A 110 -16.93 6.70 -24.78
N ASN A 111 -18.23 6.41 -24.71
CA ASN A 111 -19.32 7.37 -24.87
C ASN A 111 -20.63 6.88 -24.22
N GLY A 112 -21.62 7.77 -24.13
CA GLY A 112 -22.94 7.49 -23.55
C GLY A 112 -23.68 6.30 -24.19
N CYS A 113 -23.59 6.13 -25.52
CA CYS A 113 -24.17 4.98 -26.20
C CYS A 113 -23.53 3.68 -25.73
N SER A 114 -22.19 3.60 -25.75
CA SER A 114 -21.46 2.41 -25.32
C SER A 114 -21.68 2.06 -23.85
N ALA A 115 -21.97 3.05 -23.00
CA ALA A 115 -22.40 2.82 -21.63
C ALA A 115 -23.81 2.23 -21.58
N CYS A 116 -24.81 2.87 -22.19
CA CYS A 116 -26.19 2.43 -22.07
C CYS A 116 -26.49 1.11 -22.80
N SER A 117 -25.78 0.82 -23.91
CA SER A 117 -25.87 -0.44 -24.63
C SER A 117 -25.14 -1.59 -23.93
N ALA A 118 -24.29 -1.30 -22.94
CA ALA A 118 -23.62 -2.33 -22.16
C ALA A 118 -24.60 -2.97 -21.17
N MET A 119 -24.46 -4.28 -20.97
CA MET A 119 -25.33 -5.02 -20.06
C MET A 119 -25.23 -4.46 -18.63
N LYS A 120 -26.39 -4.24 -18.01
CA LYS A 120 -26.57 -3.85 -16.59
C LYS A 120 -26.15 -2.42 -16.24
N VAL A 121 -25.81 -1.58 -17.20
CA VAL A 121 -25.65 -0.13 -16.96
C VAL A 121 -27.04 0.51 -16.86
N VAL A 122 -27.28 1.28 -15.78
CA VAL A 122 -28.57 1.95 -15.53
C VAL A 122 -28.53 3.46 -15.74
N SER A 123 -27.36 4.06 -15.57
CA SER A 123 -27.15 5.50 -15.73
C SER A 123 -25.67 5.80 -15.96
N TYR A 124 -25.34 6.99 -16.43
CA TYR A 124 -23.95 7.47 -16.49
C TYR A 124 -23.84 8.95 -16.11
N THR A 125 -22.62 9.38 -15.80
CA THR A 125 -22.25 10.81 -15.71
C THR A 125 -21.16 11.15 -16.72
N PRO A 126 -21.12 12.37 -17.28
CA PRO A 126 -20.02 12.81 -18.14
C PRO A 126 -18.66 12.72 -17.45
N GLY A 127 -17.63 12.36 -18.23
CA GLY A 127 -16.26 12.18 -17.75
C GLY A 127 -15.93 10.73 -17.40
N GLU A 128 -14.64 10.42 -17.29
CA GLU A 128 -14.18 9.11 -16.83
C GLU A 128 -14.56 8.87 -15.37
N CYS A 129 -14.69 7.61 -14.96
CA CYS A 129 -14.85 7.31 -13.55
C CYS A 129 -13.61 7.75 -12.77
N PRO A 130 -13.79 8.21 -11.51
CA PRO A 130 -12.66 8.40 -10.62
C PRO A 130 -11.85 7.11 -10.55
N ALA A 131 -10.52 7.22 -10.67
CA ALA A 131 -9.67 6.07 -10.42
C ALA A 131 -9.98 5.51 -9.02
N PRO A 132 -10.06 4.18 -8.85
CA PRO A 132 -10.23 3.61 -7.52
C PRO A 132 -9.13 4.15 -6.60
N ILE A 133 -9.54 4.74 -5.48
CA ILE A 133 -8.58 5.25 -4.50
C ILE A 133 -7.97 4.04 -3.79
N GLY A 134 -6.70 3.79 -4.06
CA GLY A 134 -5.96 2.65 -3.53
C GLY A 134 -5.82 1.50 -4.52
N GLY A 135 -4.89 0.58 -4.24
CA GLY A 135 -4.51 -0.48 -5.16
C GLY A 135 -3.33 -0.13 -6.07
N GLU A 136 -2.87 1.13 -6.04
CA GLU A 136 -1.68 1.57 -6.77
C GLU A 136 -0.43 0.86 -6.23
N ARG A 137 0.34 0.28 -7.15
CA ARG A 137 1.60 -0.39 -6.86
C ARG A 137 2.74 0.35 -7.55
N ASP A 138 3.91 0.37 -6.92
CA ASP A 138 5.12 0.92 -7.52
C ASP A 138 5.77 -0.04 -8.53
N GLU A 139 6.94 0.35 -9.05
CA GLU A 139 7.73 -0.43 -10.02
C GLU A 139 8.17 -1.81 -9.49
N HIS A 140 8.20 -1.98 -8.17
CA HIS A 140 8.50 -3.24 -7.49
C HIS A 140 7.25 -4.00 -7.07
N GLY A 141 6.06 -3.52 -7.43
CA GLY A 141 4.78 -4.13 -7.07
C GLY A 141 4.31 -3.81 -5.65
N CYS A 142 4.95 -2.90 -4.92
CA CYS A 142 4.60 -2.59 -3.54
C CYS A 142 3.37 -1.68 -3.44
N LEU A 143 2.43 -2.05 -2.57
CA LEU A 143 1.19 -1.32 -2.35
C LEU A 143 1.43 -0.10 -1.44
N GLY A 144 1.96 0.97 -2.02
CA GLY A 144 2.30 2.23 -1.34
C GLY A 144 1.17 2.82 -0.49
N PRO A 145 -0.09 2.89 -0.98
CA PRO A 145 -1.23 3.38 -0.18
C PRO A 145 -1.54 2.54 1.07
N ALA A 146 -1.15 1.26 1.10
CA ALA A 146 -1.25 0.42 2.29
C ALA A 146 0.00 0.48 3.18
N GLY A 147 0.97 1.32 2.79
CA GLY A 147 2.18 1.57 3.54
C GLY A 147 3.39 0.73 3.14
N TYR A 148 3.26 -0.15 2.15
CA TYR A 148 4.38 -1.00 1.73
C TYR A 148 5.34 -0.25 0.82
N SER A 149 6.64 -0.41 1.08
CA SER A 149 7.72 0.09 0.24
C SER A 149 8.73 -1.02 -0.04
N TRP A 150 9.36 -0.98 -1.21
CA TRP A 150 10.43 -1.90 -1.55
C TRP A 150 11.63 -1.69 -0.60
N ASN A 151 12.15 -2.78 -0.05
CA ASN A 151 13.37 -2.75 0.74
C ASN A 151 14.40 -3.72 0.13
N GLU A 152 15.52 -3.16 -0.34
CA GLU A 152 16.57 -3.91 -1.06
C GLU A 152 17.26 -4.97 -0.19
N GLU A 153 17.38 -4.73 1.11
CA GLU A 153 18.02 -5.67 2.03
C GLU A 153 17.15 -6.91 2.21
N VAL A 154 15.84 -6.72 2.40
CA VAL A 154 14.88 -7.82 2.53
C VAL A 154 14.56 -8.47 1.18
N GLY A 155 14.62 -7.70 0.08
CA GLY A 155 14.21 -8.15 -1.26
C GLY A 155 12.70 -8.33 -1.40
N ALA A 156 11.91 -7.56 -0.63
CA ALA A 156 10.45 -7.63 -0.61
C ALA A 156 9.83 -6.29 -0.23
N CYS A 157 8.52 -6.16 -0.50
CA CYS A 157 7.71 -5.07 -0.01
C CYS A 157 7.44 -5.22 1.49
N ILE A 158 7.87 -4.25 2.28
CA ILE A 158 7.72 -4.27 3.75
C ILE A 158 7.12 -2.95 4.25
N ARG A 159 6.61 -2.98 5.49
CA ARG A 159 6.28 -1.78 6.26
C ARG A 159 7.37 -1.57 7.30
N GLU A 160 8.34 -0.70 7.00
CA GLU A 160 9.58 -0.57 7.80
C GLU A 160 9.34 -0.28 9.28
N TRP A 161 8.26 0.43 9.63
CA TRP A 161 7.92 0.78 11.00
C TRP A 161 7.33 -0.38 11.83
N GLU A 162 6.98 -1.50 11.20
CA GLU A 162 6.41 -2.66 11.91
C GLU A 162 7.48 -3.68 12.33
N LEU A 163 8.69 -3.59 11.77
CA LEU A 163 9.74 -4.58 11.94
C LEU A 163 10.94 -3.97 12.67
N ASN A 164 11.33 -4.61 13.78
CA ASN A 164 12.65 -4.38 14.38
C ASN A 164 13.77 -5.08 13.58
N GLU A 165 15.02 -4.92 14.00
CA GLU A 165 16.21 -5.50 13.32
C GLU A 165 16.12 -7.02 13.18
N ASP A 166 15.71 -7.72 14.24
CA ASP A 166 15.59 -9.18 14.23
C ASP A 166 14.46 -9.66 13.30
N GLN A 167 13.31 -8.98 13.32
CA GLN A 167 12.18 -9.28 12.45
C GLN A 167 12.52 -8.99 10.97
N ARG A 168 13.28 -7.93 10.70
CA ARG A 168 13.76 -7.61 9.34
C ARG A 168 14.69 -8.70 8.82
N ARG A 169 15.63 -9.15 9.67
CA ARG A 169 16.51 -10.27 9.35
C ARG A 169 15.73 -11.58 9.11
N ALA A 170 14.71 -11.85 9.92
CA ALA A 170 13.85 -13.02 9.73
C ALA A 170 13.08 -12.94 8.40
N ALA A 171 12.54 -11.76 8.07
CA ALA A 171 11.86 -11.52 6.79
C ALA A 171 12.79 -11.74 5.59
N GLN A 172 14.02 -11.22 5.67
CA GLN A 172 15.04 -11.42 4.64
C GLN A 172 15.31 -12.92 4.41
N ILE A 173 15.53 -13.70 5.47
CA ILE A 173 15.75 -15.16 5.39
C ILE A 173 14.56 -15.86 4.74
N ALA A 174 13.33 -15.48 5.13
CA ALA A 174 12.11 -16.08 4.59
C ALA A 174 11.87 -15.76 3.11
N VAL A 175 12.22 -14.55 2.67
CA VAL A 175 12.10 -14.11 1.28
C VAL A 175 13.14 -14.77 0.39
N MET A 176 14.39 -14.90 0.86
CA MET A 176 15.50 -15.47 0.09
C MET A 176 15.26 -16.91 -0.40
N ILE A 177 14.41 -17.69 0.27
CA ILE A 177 14.10 -19.07 -0.12
C ILE A 177 12.95 -19.18 -1.13
N GLN A 178 12.24 -18.09 -1.42
CA GLN A 178 11.14 -18.11 -2.36
C GLN A 178 11.65 -17.85 -3.78
N SER A 179 11.19 -18.67 -4.74
CA SER A 179 11.54 -18.58 -6.15
C SER A 179 10.95 -17.31 -6.79
N TYR A 180 11.63 -16.18 -6.61
CA TYR A 180 11.50 -14.90 -7.33
C TYR A 180 10.09 -14.50 -7.80
N SER A 181 9.41 -13.71 -6.99
CA SER A 181 8.27 -12.84 -7.32
C SER A 181 8.32 -11.67 -6.34
N PRO A 182 7.85 -10.46 -6.66
CA PRO A 182 7.79 -9.40 -5.65
C PRO A 182 6.85 -9.85 -4.52
N LEU A 183 7.45 -10.21 -3.40
CA LEU A 183 6.74 -10.68 -2.23
C LEU A 183 6.41 -9.49 -1.34
N THR A 184 5.28 -9.58 -0.66
CA THR A 184 4.92 -8.65 0.41
C THR A 184 5.03 -9.38 1.74
N VAL A 185 5.83 -8.85 2.66
CA VAL A 185 5.91 -9.36 4.04
C VAL A 185 4.72 -8.80 4.79
N THR A 186 3.69 -9.63 4.99
CA THR A 186 2.43 -9.18 5.61
C THR A 186 2.49 -9.23 7.14
N GLU A 187 3.26 -10.16 7.71
CA GLU A 187 3.41 -10.31 9.16
C GLU A 187 4.74 -10.99 9.51
N VAL A 188 5.39 -10.58 10.61
CA VAL A 188 6.52 -11.29 11.23
C VAL A 188 6.28 -11.46 12.71
N ARG A 189 5.99 -12.68 13.14
CA ARG A 189 5.71 -13.01 14.54
C ARG A 189 6.93 -13.61 15.23
N PRO A 190 7.42 -13.04 16.34
CA PRO A 190 8.49 -13.65 17.12
C PRO A 190 7.99 -14.92 17.85
N GLY A 191 8.86 -15.93 17.92
CA GLY A 191 8.67 -17.18 18.64
C GLY A 191 9.21 -17.15 20.08
N GLN A 192 9.16 -18.30 20.76
CA GLN A 192 9.60 -18.45 22.15
C GLN A 192 11.12 -18.70 22.32
N CYS A 193 11.90 -18.53 21.26
CA CYS A 193 13.35 -18.74 21.26
C CYS A 193 14.05 -17.67 20.43
N THR A 194 15.32 -17.42 20.73
CA THR A 194 16.19 -16.57 19.91
C THR A 194 16.28 -17.15 18.51
N GLY A 195 16.05 -16.32 17.49
CA GLY A 195 16.06 -16.76 16.09
C GLY A 195 14.79 -17.49 15.65
N CYS A 196 13.75 -17.53 16.48
CA CYS A 196 12.49 -18.18 16.13
C CYS A 196 11.48 -17.16 15.64
N PHE A 197 10.97 -17.33 14.42
CA PHE A 197 10.03 -16.41 13.79
C PHE A 197 9.04 -17.15 12.92
N VAL A 198 7.86 -16.58 12.74
CA VAL A 198 6.89 -17.00 11.74
C VAL A 198 6.67 -15.82 10.81
N VAL A 199 7.08 -15.95 9.56
CA VAL A 199 7.01 -14.91 8.54
C VAL A 199 5.91 -15.26 7.56
N SER A 200 4.93 -14.37 7.40
CA SER A 200 3.88 -14.49 6.40
C SER A 200 4.21 -13.63 5.19
N LEU A 201 4.17 -14.26 4.03
CA LEU A 201 4.50 -13.69 2.73
C LEU A 201 3.27 -13.77 1.83
N GLN A 202 3.07 -12.78 0.98
CA GLN A 202 2.02 -12.75 -0.02
C GLN A 202 2.60 -12.46 -1.40
N ASP A 203 2.16 -13.21 -2.42
CA ASP A 203 2.53 -12.97 -3.83
C ASP A 203 1.56 -11.99 -4.53
N GLU A 204 1.84 -11.68 -5.80
CA GLU A 204 1.00 -10.79 -6.62
C GLU A 204 -0.44 -11.28 -6.81
N ASN A 205 -0.66 -12.60 -6.74
CA ASN A 205 -1.96 -13.24 -6.88
C ASN A 205 -2.70 -13.37 -5.54
N GLN A 206 -2.18 -12.72 -4.49
CA GLN A 206 -2.69 -12.79 -3.12
C GLN A 206 -2.54 -14.15 -2.43
N ASN A 207 -1.78 -15.08 -3.01
CA ASN A 207 -1.49 -16.35 -2.35
C ASN A 207 -0.59 -16.08 -1.15
N THR A 208 -0.97 -16.64 0.01
CA THR A 208 -0.19 -16.49 1.24
C THR A 208 0.65 -17.72 1.49
N ARG A 209 1.90 -17.51 1.92
CA ARG A 209 2.82 -18.55 2.37
C ARG A 209 3.39 -18.17 3.73
N THR A 210 3.64 -19.16 4.56
CA THR A 210 4.24 -18.95 5.88
C THR A 210 5.56 -19.70 5.94
N VAL A 211 6.60 -19.00 6.40
CA VAL A 211 7.93 -19.56 6.63
C VAL A 211 8.20 -19.50 8.11
N THR A 212 8.45 -20.67 8.72
CA THR A 212 8.83 -20.75 10.12
C THR A 212 10.35 -20.83 10.21
N LEU A 213 10.92 -20.07 11.14
CA LEU A 213 12.33 -20.06 11.48
C LEU A 213 12.50 -20.61 12.89
N THR A 214 13.51 -21.43 13.08
CA THR A 214 14.01 -21.91 14.36
C THR A 214 15.53 -21.73 14.37
N ASP A 215 16.06 -21.05 15.39
CA ASP A 215 17.50 -20.73 15.47
C ASP A 215 18.05 -20.08 14.18
N TRP A 216 17.31 -19.11 13.64
CA TRP A 216 17.63 -18.40 12.39
C TRP A 216 17.68 -19.28 11.14
N LYS A 217 17.17 -20.51 11.20
CA LYS A 217 17.09 -21.47 10.09
C LYS A 217 15.65 -21.75 9.74
N VAL A 218 15.36 -21.86 8.45
CA VAL A 218 14.03 -22.24 7.98
C VAL A 218 13.72 -23.66 8.48
N SER A 219 12.70 -23.79 9.32
CA SER A 219 12.20 -25.09 9.73
C SER A 219 11.34 -25.66 8.60
N THR A 220 11.82 -26.72 7.97
CA THR A 220 11.02 -27.54 7.05
C THR A 220 10.04 -28.41 7.84
N GLU A 221 9.17 -27.81 8.67
CA GLU A 221 8.04 -28.53 9.27
C GLU A 221 6.85 -28.51 8.30
N GLU A 222 7.03 -29.18 7.16
CA GLU A 222 5.98 -30.08 6.68
C GLU A 222 6.45 -31.50 7.01
N THR A 223 6.43 -31.84 8.31
CA THR A 223 6.56 -33.24 8.73
C THR A 223 5.14 -33.75 9.03
N PRO A 224 4.51 -34.53 8.12
CA PRO A 224 3.50 -35.48 8.54
C PRO A 224 4.08 -36.34 9.68
N PRO A 225 3.27 -36.76 10.67
CA PRO A 225 3.76 -37.63 11.71
C PRO A 225 4.07 -39.01 11.10
N GLY A 226 5.32 -39.21 10.69
CA GLY A 226 5.82 -40.50 10.24
C GLY A 226 6.90 -40.43 9.17
N GLY A 227 8.14 -40.67 9.59
CA GLY A 227 9.19 -41.21 8.72
C GLY A 227 10.15 -40.18 8.15
N ALA A 228 11.38 -40.18 8.67
CA ALA A 228 12.54 -39.78 7.89
C ALA A 228 12.51 -40.58 6.57
N LEU A 229 12.54 -39.89 5.43
CA LEU A 229 12.80 -40.56 4.15
C LEU A 229 14.30 -40.87 4.10
N GLU A 230 14.65 -42.13 4.32
CA GLU A 230 15.94 -42.68 3.92
C GLU A 230 16.15 -42.36 2.44
N GLY A 231 17.10 -41.47 2.14
CA GLY A 231 17.42 -41.08 0.76
C GLY A 231 17.80 -39.61 0.56
N SER A 232 17.50 -38.71 1.50
CA SER A 232 17.88 -37.30 1.37
C SER A 232 19.36 -37.06 1.70
N LEU A 233 20.05 -36.31 0.83
CA LEU A 233 21.45 -35.93 1.01
C LEU A 233 21.57 -34.99 2.21
N SER A 234 22.27 -35.40 3.26
CA SER A 234 22.48 -34.58 4.46
C SER A 234 23.44 -33.42 4.19
N GLU A 235 23.40 -32.37 5.02
CA GLU A 235 24.37 -31.26 4.94
C GLU A 235 25.82 -31.76 5.01
N GLU A 236 26.10 -32.73 5.89
CA GLU A 236 27.43 -33.32 6.07
C GLU A 236 27.89 -34.07 4.80
N GLN A 237 26.98 -34.80 4.15
CA GLN A 237 27.27 -35.48 2.90
C GLN A 237 27.49 -34.48 1.76
N ALA A 238 26.66 -33.42 1.69
CA ALA A 238 26.81 -32.36 0.71
C ALA A 238 28.14 -31.61 0.89
N ARG A 239 28.56 -31.34 2.12
CA ARG A 239 29.87 -30.74 2.42
C ARG A 239 31.02 -31.65 2.00
N THR A 240 30.91 -32.96 2.22
CA THR A 240 31.90 -33.93 1.73
C THR A 240 32.01 -33.88 0.20
N LEU A 241 30.88 -33.93 -0.51
CA LEU A 241 30.84 -33.83 -1.97
C LEU A 241 31.41 -32.49 -2.49
N ALA A 242 31.12 -31.39 -1.81
CA ALA A 242 31.69 -30.08 -2.13
C ALA A 242 33.19 -29.99 -1.86
N GLN A 243 33.69 -30.69 -0.83
CA GLN A 243 35.12 -30.75 -0.52
C GLN A 243 35.91 -31.55 -1.55
N GLU A 244 35.30 -32.58 -2.12
CA GLU A 244 35.87 -33.47 -3.12
C GLU A 244 35.71 -32.97 -4.58
N SER A 245 35.17 -31.76 -4.78
CA SER A 245 34.91 -31.20 -6.10
C SER A 245 35.82 -30.02 -6.44
N ALA A 246 35.67 -29.51 -7.67
CA ALA A 246 36.37 -28.31 -8.14
C ALA A 246 36.09 -27.05 -7.29
N CYS A 247 35.05 -27.06 -6.44
CA CYS A 247 34.75 -25.95 -5.54
C CYS A 247 35.91 -25.61 -4.61
N THR A 248 36.63 -26.60 -4.08
CA THR A 248 37.77 -26.38 -3.17
C THR A 248 39.09 -26.15 -3.88
N GLU A 249 39.15 -26.43 -5.18
CA GLU A 249 40.29 -26.04 -6.03
C GLU A 249 40.30 -24.52 -6.28
N GLU A 250 39.11 -23.92 -6.37
CA GLU A 250 38.93 -22.49 -6.69
C GLU A 250 38.81 -21.59 -5.44
N GLY A 251 38.35 -22.10 -4.29
CA GLY A 251 38.26 -21.32 -3.06
C GLY A 251 37.91 -22.11 -1.80
N ARG A 252 37.54 -21.40 -0.72
CA ARG A 252 37.16 -22.02 0.56
C ARG A 252 35.65 -22.05 0.75
N LEU A 253 35.13 -23.18 1.21
CA LEU A 253 33.74 -23.27 1.64
C LEU A 253 33.52 -22.51 2.95
N SER A 254 32.40 -21.81 3.05
CA SER A 254 31.93 -21.15 4.27
C SER A 254 31.10 -22.11 5.14
N ASP A 255 30.88 -21.74 6.39
CA ASP A 255 29.93 -22.42 7.29
C ASP A 255 28.48 -22.14 6.87
N GLU A 256 28.24 -21.09 6.09
CA GLU A 256 26.92 -20.78 5.54
C GLU A 256 26.53 -21.77 4.45
N ALA A 257 25.51 -22.57 4.72
CA ALA A 257 24.88 -23.46 3.76
C ALA A 257 23.35 -23.43 3.92
N PHE A 258 22.63 -23.65 2.84
CA PHE A 258 21.19 -23.90 2.87
C PHE A 258 20.80 -24.94 1.83
N TYR A 259 19.66 -25.59 2.04
CA TYR A 259 19.09 -26.56 1.11
C TYR A 259 17.89 -25.93 0.38
N ASN A 260 17.85 -26.09 -0.94
CA ASN A 260 16.73 -25.70 -1.78
C ASN A 260 15.90 -26.93 -2.15
N PRO A 261 14.70 -27.11 -1.56
CA PRO A 261 13.87 -28.29 -1.81
C PRO A 261 13.24 -28.29 -3.22
N ASN A 262 13.10 -27.13 -3.87
CA ASN A 262 12.51 -27.05 -5.21
C ASN A 262 13.45 -27.64 -6.27
N THR A 263 14.75 -27.43 -6.09
CA THR A 263 15.80 -27.93 -7.00
C THR A 263 16.56 -29.12 -6.42
N GLN A 264 16.24 -29.53 -5.19
CA GLN A 264 16.94 -30.59 -4.44
C GLN A 264 18.47 -30.37 -4.43
N THR A 265 18.89 -29.16 -4.09
CA THR A 265 20.31 -28.78 -4.09
C THR A 265 20.74 -28.12 -2.78
N TRP A 266 21.94 -28.46 -2.32
CA TRP A 266 22.64 -27.76 -1.25
C TRP A 266 23.47 -26.62 -1.82
N TRP A 267 23.33 -25.43 -1.26
CA TRP A 267 24.07 -24.24 -1.63
C TRP A 267 24.98 -23.86 -0.48
N ILE A 268 26.28 -24.05 -0.65
CA ILE A 268 27.30 -23.72 0.35
C ILE A 268 28.02 -22.46 -0.14
N THR A 269 28.01 -21.40 0.66
CA THR A 269 28.68 -20.14 0.30
C THR A 269 30.16 -20.41 0.02
N LEU A 270 30.64 -19.98 -1.15
CA LEU A 270 32.02 -20.17 -1.57
C LEU A 270 32.74 -18.84 -1.47
N ILE A 271 33.93 -18.84 -0.86
CA ILE A 271 34.75 -17.63 -0.70
C ILE A 271 35.97 -17.80 -1.59
N LEU A 272 35.91 -17.13 -2.74
CA LEU A 272 36.95 -17.11 -3.76
C LEU A 272 37.96 -15.99 -3.47
N GLY A 273 39.20 -16.16 -3.95
CA GLY A 273 40.22 -15.10 -3.90
C GLY A 273 39.98 -13.95 -4.89
N THR A 274 38.97 -14.06 -5.75
CA THR A 274 38.59 -13.04 -6.74
C THR A 274 37.19 -12.51 -6.43
N GLU A 275 37.09 -11.21 -6.13
CA GLU A 275 35.79 -10.55 -5.97
C GLU A 275 35.20 -10.21 -7.34
N ARG A 276 33.98 -10.68 -7.61
CA ARG A 276 33.14 -10.16 -8.69
C ARG A 276 32.13 -9.21 -8.08
N GLN A 277 32.21 -7.94 -8.46
CA GLN A 277 31.34 -6.90 -7.92
C GLN A 277 29.86 -7.28 -8.16
N GLY A 278 29.06 -7.28 -7.08
CA GLY A 278 27.64 -7.66 -7.14
C GLY A 278 27.36 -9.16 -7.24
N CYS A 279 28.38 -10.03 -7.21
CA CYS A 279 28.18 -11.48 -7.29
C CYS A 279 28.62 -12.22 -6.02
N SER A 280 27.81 -13.18 -5.59
CA SER A 280 28.08 -14.06 -4.46
C SER A 280 28.18 -15.52 -4.94
N PRO A 281 29.40 -16.10 -5.02
CA PRO A 281 29.59 -17.47 -5.47
C PRO A 281 29.12 -18.49 -4.41
N ALA A 282 28.66 -19.65 -4.87
CA ALA A 282 28.32 -20.79 -4.05
C ALA A 282 28.77 -22.09 -4.72
N CYS A 283 29.16 -23.07 -3.92
CA CYS A 283 29.24 -24.45 -4.36
C CYS A 283 27.85 -25.07 -4.23
N VAL A 284 27.28 -25.51 -5.36
CA VAL A 284 25.94 -26.09 -5.44
C VAL A 284 26.09 -27.59 -5.61
N VAL A 285 25.58 -28.36 -4.65
CA VAL A 285 25.62 -29.81 -4.64
C VAL A 285 24.22 -30.35 -4.92
N SER A 286 24.10 -31.16 -5.97
CA SER A 286 22.84 -31.77 -6.40
C SER A 286 22.58 -33.08 -5.65
N GLU A 287 21.38 -33.21 -5.10
CA GLU A 287 20.94 -34.46 -4.47
C GLU A 287 20.68 -35.57 -5.51
N HIS A 288 20.26 -35.19 -6.73
CA HIS A 288 19.84 -36.13 -7.76
C HIS A 288 21.02 -36.95 -8.34
N ASP A 289 22.17 -36.30 -8.56
CA ASP A 289 23.33 -36.92 -9.20
C ASP A 289 24.64 -36.77 -8.40
N GLN A 290 24.57 -36.19 -7.21
CA GLN A 290 25.72 -35.98 -6.31
C GLN A 290 26.85 -35.14 -6.95
N SER A 291 26.53 -34.37 -7.99
CA SER A 291 27.46 -33.43 -8.61
C SER A 291 27.60 -32.16 -7.77
N ALA A 292 28.76 -31.50 -7.85
CA ALA A 292 29.05 -30.25 -7.16
C ALA A 292 29.67 -29.25 -8.13
N GLU A 293 29.03 -28.10 -8.31
CA GLU A 293 29.41 -27.09 -9.31
C GLU A 293 29.40 -25.67 -8.71
N ILE A 294 30.24 -24.78 -9.22
CA ILE A 294 30.29 -23.39 -8.78
C ILE A 294 29.21 -22.59 -9.50
N ASN A 295 28.29 -21.99 -8.74
CA ASN A 295 27.25 -21.10 -9.26
C ASN A 295 27.44 -19.67 -8.74
N TRP A 296 27.31 -18.68 -9.63
CA TRP A 296 27.48 -17.27 -9.32
C TRP A 296 26.12 -16.57 -9.25
N ARG A 297 25.75 -16.08 -8.06
CA ARG A 297 24.53 -15.31 -7.86
C ARG A 297 24.85 -13.83 -7.95
N CYS A 298 24.58 -13.22 -9.10
CA CYS A 298 24.87 -11.81 -9.36
C CYS A 298 23.61 -10.95 -9.24
N THR A 299 23.70 -9.82 -8.57
CA THR A 299 22.67 -8.78 -8.54
C THR A 299 23.03 -7.66 -9.52
N GLY A 300 22.06 -7.25 -10.34
CA GLY A 300 22.23 -6.23 -11.38
C GLY A 300 22.55 -6.79 -12.78
N LEU A 301 22.17 -6.04 -13.82
CA LEU A 301 22.63 -6.28 -15.19
C LEU A 301 24.16 -6.15 -15.23
N ILE A 302 24.84 -7.27 -15.39
CA ILE A 302 26.27 -7.27 -15.72
C ILE A 302 26.40 -6.51 -17.06
N PRO A 303 27.17 -5.42 -17.15
CA PRO A 303 27.33 -4.66 -18.39
C PRO A 303 27.98 -5.49 -19.51
#